data_AF-A0A4R9VDP4-F1
#
_entry.id   AF-A0A4R9VDP4-F1
#
_cell.length_a   1.000
_cell.length_b   1.000
_cell.length_c   1.000
_cell.angle_alpha   90.00
_cell.angle_beta   90.00
_cell.angle_gamma   90.00
#
_symmetry.space_group_name_H-M   'P 1'
#
loop_
_entity.id
_entity.type
_entity.pdbx_description
1 polymer ?
#
loop_
_entity_poly.entity_id
_entity_poly.type
_entity_poly.pdbx_seq_one_letter_code
_entity_poly.pdbx_strand_id
1 'polypeptide(L)' 'MTEPSRVLYASEPALDVAEFRRVLAESGLGETRPVDDEARLTT' A
#
# COMPACT_ATOMS: atom_id res chain seq x y z
N MET A 1 3.56 5.90 28.21
CA MET A 1 2.90 5.97 26.89
C MET A 1 3.97 6.37 25.89
N THR A 2 4.29 5.52 24.93
CA THR A 2 5.30 5.81 23.89
C THR A 2 4.74 6.87 22.95
N GLU A 3 5.48 7.95 22.71
CA GLU A 3 5.10 8.96 21.72
C GLU A 3 5.03 8.30 20.32
N PRO A 4 3.96 8.54 19.53
CA PRO A 4 3.82 7.90 18.24
C PRO A 4 4.92 8.38 17.28
N SER A 5 5.63 7.43 16.68
CA SER A 5 6.63 7.70 15.64
C SER A 5 6.00 8.50 14.49
N ARG A 6 6.68 9.56 14.04
CA ARG A 6 6.23 10.37 12.89
C ARG A 6 6.30 9.54 11.61
N VAL A 7 5.15 9.22 11.02
CA VAL A 7 5.06 8.54 9.73
C VAL A 7 5.13 9.58 8.60
N LEU A 8 6.00 9.35 7.62
CA LEU A 8 6.10 10.16 6.40
C LEU A 8 5.39 9.44 5.27
N TYR A 9 4.54 10.16 4.56
CA TYR A 9 3.81 9.65 3.40
C TYR A 9 4.39 10.26 2.13
N ALA A 10 4.50 9.46 1.07
CA ALA A 10 4.93 9.87 -0.27
C ALA A 10 4.07 9.17 -1.33
N SER A 11 4.05 9.73 -2.54
CA SER A 11 3.44 9.13 -3.72
C SER A 11 4.53 8.77 -4.72
N GLU A 12 4.46 7.56 -5.27
CA GLU A 12 5.36 7.09 -6.33
C GLU A 12 4.58 6.99 -7.64
N PRO A 13 4.65 8.00 -8.53
CA PRO A 13 3.80 8.06 -9.72
C PRO A 13 4.22 7.08 -10.82
N ALA A 14 5.44 6.55 -10.76
CA ALA A 14 5.93 5.54 -11.70
C ALA A 14 5.51 4.11 -11.34
N LEU A 15 4.98 3.90 -10.13
CA LEU A 15 4.55 2.59 -9.64
C LEU A 15 3.17 2.24 -10.21
N ASP A 16 3.11 1.22 -11.05
CA ASP A 16 1.83 0.75 -11.58
C ASP A 16 1.05 -0.10 -10.56
N VAL A 17 -0.24 -0.31 -10.85
CA VAL A 17 -1.17 -1.03 -9.97
C VAL A 17 -0.73 -2.47 -9.70
N ALA A 18 -0.14 -3.16 -10.68
CA ALA A 18 0.30 -4.54 -10.50
C ALA A 18 1.53 -4.61 -9.58
N GLU A 19 2.48 -3.68 -9.75
CA GLU A 19 3.64 -3.57 -8.86
C GLU A 19 3.21 -3.17 -7.44
N PHE A 20 2.31 -2.19 -7.29
CA PHE A 20 1.76 -1.80 -6.00
C PHE A 20 1.05 -2.97 -5.29
N ARG A 21 0.23 -3.74 -6.03
CA ARG A 21 -0.45 -4.93 -5.52
C ARG A 21 0.55 -5.97 -5.01
N ARG A 22 1.62 -6.20 -5.77
CA ARG A 22 2.68 -7.14 -5.40
C ARG A 22 3.36 -6.72 -4.10
N VAL A 23 3.73 -5.45 -3.97
CA VAL A 23 4.34 -4.90 -2.74
C VAL A 23 3.42 -5.09 -1.53
N LEU A 24 2.12 -4.82 -1.68
CA LEU A 24 1.14 -5.05 -0.60
C LEU A 24 1.08 -6.52 -0.17
N ALA A 25 1.04 -7.45 -1.13
CA ALA A 25 1.01 -8.89 -0.86
C ALA A 25 2.31 -9.39 -0.22
N GLU A 26 3.48 -9.00 -0.76
CA GLU A 26 4.79 -9.42 -0.24
C GLU A 26 5.10 -8.83 1.14
N SER A 27 4.55 -7.65 1.46
CA SER A 27 4.75 -6.99 2.77
C SER A 27 3.78 -7.45 3.86
N GLY A 28 2.82 -8.33 3.55
CA GLY A 28 1.74 -8.74 4.46
C GLY A 28 0.65 -7.67 4.68
N LEU A 29 0.77 -6.51 4.04
CA LEU A 29 -0.23 -5.44 4.11
C LEU A 29 -1.52 -5.77 3.33
N GLY A 30 -1.45 -6.76 2.44
CA GLY A 30 -2.60 -7.29 1.72
C GLY A 30 -3.67 -7.93 2.61
N GLU A 31 -3.35 -8.27 3.85
CA GLU A 31 -4.35 -8.76 4.82
C GLU A 31 -5.26 -7.63 5.34
N THR A 32 -4.75 -6.39 5.37
CA THR A 32 -5.49 -5.22 5.87
C THR A 32 -6.22 -4.46 4.77
N ARG A 33 -5.77 -4.60 3.51
CA ARG A 33 -6.38 -3.98 2.33
C ARG A 33 -6.56 -5.03 1.22
N PRO A 34 -7.78 -5.25 0.70
CA PRO A 34 -8.00 -6.22 -0.36
C PRO A 34 -7.19 -5.85 -1.61
N VAL A 35 -6.23 -6.72 -1.94
CA VAL A 35 -5.34 -6.62 -3.11
C VAL A 35 -6.02 -7.05 -4.40
N ASP A 36 -7.15 -7.74 -4.31
CA ASP A 36 -7.92 -8.24 -5.44
C ASP A 36 -8.96 -7.24 -5.96
N ASP A 37 -9.15 -6.11 -5.26
CA ASP A 37 -10.09 -5.05 -5.66
C ASP A 37 -9.38 -3.97 -6.46
N GLU A 38 -9.22 -4.24 -7.76
CA GLU A 38 -8.51 -3.36 -8.70
C GLU A 38 -9.10 -1.94 -8.76
N ALA A 39 -10.42 -1.81 -8.60
CA ALA A 39 -11.12 -0.52 -8.57
C ALA A 39 -10.70 0.35 -7.39
N ARG A 40 -10.22 -0.25 -6.30
CA ARG A 40 -9.67 0.46 -5.12
C ARG A 40 -8.16 0.71 -5.20
N LEU A 41 -7.48 0.12 -6.17
CA LEU A 41 -6.04 0.28 -6.40
C LEU A 41 -5.77 1.27 -7.54
N THR A 42 -6.72 1.46 -8.46
CA THR A 42 -6.72 2.58 -9.39
C THR A 42 -7.19 3.86 -8.68
N THR A 43 -6.43 4.94 -8.83
CA THR A 43 -6.84 6.30 -8.47
C THR A 43 -7.42 7.00 -9.68
#